data_AF-A0A3D2K6B1-F1
#
_entry.id   AF-A0A3D2K6B1-F1
#
_cell.length_a   1.000
_cell.length_b   1.000
_cell.length_c   1.000
_cell.angle_alpha   90.00
_cell.angle_beta   90.00
_cell.angle_gamma   90.00
#
_symmetry.space_group_name_H-M   'P 1'
#
loop_
_entity.id
_entity.type
_entity.pdbx_description
1 polymer ?
#
loop_
_entity_poly.entity_id
_entity_poly.type
_entity_poly.pdbx_seq_one_letter_code
_entity_poly.pdbx_strand_id
1 'polypeptide(L)'
;MKKKKSKNNPFYAGSGFRILGIGKQEAIKYFFGGNATIAIIVIGLIIGFLIYHSANFFPQYRSSLELYRKSGQEFVDYSAEQLAAQEQLKSLSTHARAYEIQERLGALYNIASVHSDFKAQVLKKISSERKHYKRAKSRYDNLKSEENPNTDDLKSAQKYYEKVREALKAAAQTAVDALDYGDLSNRLWATDEKYLASIRNSIVENLLSGEKTAFLKEIEAAEQRMTEQVDSLEFISNLIKANQGFSEAITPLKGYVTGLREIASQNKAQAVNYVTAKARKDALEDKLAITT
;
A
#
# COMPACT_ATOMS: atom_id res chain seq x y z
N MET A 1 77.23 52.62 21.72
CA MET A 1 77.20 51.16 21.38
C MET A 1 75.77 50.64 21.45
N LYS A 2 75.38 49.85 20.43
CA LYS A 2 74.36 48.78 20.42
C LYS A 2 72.88 49.08 20.76
N LYS A 3 72.13 49.22 19.65
CA LYS A 3 71.00 48.37 19.19
C LYS A 3 69.62 48.44 19.90
N LYS A 4 68.63 48.83 19.07
CA LYS A 4 67.18 48.56 19.12
C LYS A 4 66.83 47.16 19.63
N LYS A 5 65.74 47.07 20.41
CA LYS A 5 64.73 46.01 20.26
C LYS A 5 63.31 46.58 20.38
N SER A 6 62.59 46.37 19.29
CA SER A 6 61.14 46.49 19.12
C SER A 6 60.37 45.70 20.19
N LYS A 7 59.30 46.30 20.71
CA LYS A 7 58.07 45.61 21.10
C LYS A 7 56.86 46.45 20.65
N ASN A 8 56.53 46.34 19.37
CA ASN A 8 55.14 46.52 18.94
C ASN A 8 54.33 45.34 19.48
N ASN A 9 53.53 45.56 20.52
CA ASN A 9 52.42 44.67 20.85
C ASN A 9 51.18 45.22 20.12
N PRO A 10 50.65 44.56 19.08
CA PRO A 10 49.56 45.10 18.26
C PRO A 10 48.16 44.88 18.86
N PHE A 11 48.03 44.58 20.16
CA PHE A 11 46.75 44.12 20.74
C PHE A 11 46.19 44.94 21.90
N TYR A 12 46.72 46.11 22.22
CA TYR A 12 46.05 47.01 23.18
C TYR A 12 46.14 48.48 22.75
N ALA A 13 45.15 48.92 21.98
CA ALA A 13 44.79 50.33 21.84
C ALA A 13 43.27 50.42 21.64
N GLY A 14 42.52 50.17 22.71
CA GLY A 14 41.08 50.40 22.73
C GLY A 14 40.76 51.74 23.40
N SER A 15 40.56 52.81 22.64
CA SER A 15 39.71 53.92 23.13
C SER A 15 38.25 53.48 22.99
N GLY A 16 37.82 52.60 23.89
CA GLY A 16 36.43 52.16 23.96
C GLY A 16 35.55 53.34 24.38
N PHE A 17 34.66 53.77 23.48
CA PHE A 17 33.61 54.74 23.78
C PHE A 17 32.80 54.22 24.98
N ARG A 18 32.95 54.87 26.14
CA ARG A 18 32.23 54.57 27.38
C ARG A 18 30.93 55.39 27.36
N ILE A 19 29.79 54.73 27.29
CA ILE A 19 28.49 55.35 27.52
C ILE A 19 28.05 54.89 28.90
N LEU A 20 27.70 55.85 29.77
CA LEU A 20 27.25 55.60 31.16
C LEU A 20 28.26 54.81 32.02
N GLY A 21 29.55 55.07 31.87
CA GLY A 21 30.58 54.51 32.75
C GLY A 21 30.93 53.02 32.53
N ILE A 22 30.25 52.34 31.60
CA ILE A 22 30.48 50.91 31.28
C ILE A 22 31.18 50.81 29.92
N GLY A 23 32.28 50.07 29.83
CA GLY A 23 32.97 49.83 28.56
C GLY A 23 32.17 48.89 27.64
N LYS A 24 32.32 49.00 26.31
CA LYS A 24 31.64 48.11 25.33
C LYS A 24 31.84 46.61 25.63
N GLN A 25 33.02 46.23 26.11
CA GLN A 25 33.32 44.85 26.53
C GLN A 25 32.56 44.44 27.80
N GLU A 26 32.35 45.36 28.76
CA GLU A 26 31.56 45.10 29.96
C GLU A 26 30.07 45.01 29.62
N ALA A 27 29.54 45.88 28.76
CA ALA A 27 28.15 45.82 28.31
C ALA A 27 27.83 44.49 27.60
N ILE A 28 28.73 44.02 26.73
CA ILE A 28 28.62 42.71 26.07
C ILE A 28 28.69 41.57 27.12
N LYS A 29 29.61 41.65 28.08
CA LYS A 29 29.74 40.65 29.16
C LYS A 29 28.49 40.57 30.04
N TYR A 30 27.86 41.71 30.36
CA TYR A 30 26.59 41.75 31.10
C TYR A 30 25.41 41.29 30.24
N PHE A 31 25.37 41.60 28.95
CA PHE A 31 24.31 41.14 28.05
C PHE A 31 24.35 39.61 27.84
N PHE A 32 25.52 39.05 27.56
CA PHE A 32 25.69 37.59 27.46
C PHE A 32 25.56 36.90 28.82
N GLY A 33 26.04 37.51 29.90
CA GLY A 33 25.85 37.01 31.27
C GLY A 33 24.38 36.99 31.69
N GLY A 34 23.63 38.05 31.43
CA GLY A 34 22.21 38.16 31.74
C GLY A 34 21.34 37.19 30.94
N ASN A 35 21.61 37.04 29.62
CA ASN A 35 20.93 36.04 28.81
C ASN A 35 21.26 34.61 29.25
N ALA A 36 22.52 34.34 29.61
CA ALA A 36 22.92 33.04 30.16
C ALA A 36 22.23 32.75 31.50
N THR A 37 22.10 33.75 32.40
CA THR A 37 21.38 33.59 33.66
C THR A 37 19.90 33.28 33.43
N ILE A 38 19.24 33.99 32.51
CA ILE A 38 17.84 33.72 32.15
C ILE A 38 17.72 32.30 31.56
N ALA A 39 18.62 31.91 30.66
CA ALA A 39 18.64 30.57 30.08
C ALA A 39 18.79 29.48 31.17
N ILE A 40 19.67 29.67 32.15
CA ILE A 40 19.84 28.75 33.29
C ILE A 40 18.54 28.65 34.11
N ILE A 41 17.87 29.77 34.37
CA ILE A 41 16.59 29.80 35.10
C ILE A 41 15.52 29.04 34.31
N VAL A 42 15.39 29.30 33.01
CA VAL A 42 14.41 28.62 32.14
C VAL A 42 14.69 27.12 32.09
N ILE A 43 15.95 26.70 31.95
CA ILE A 43 16.32 25.29 32.01
C ILE A 43 15.93 24.68 33.36
N GLY A 44 16.18 25.38 34.47
CA GLY A 44 15.75 24.94 35.80
C GLY A 44 14.24 24.77 35.91
N LEU A 45 13.45 25.70 35.36
CA LEU A 45 11.99 25.63 35.32
C LEU A 45 11.49 24.46 34.46
N ILE A 46 12.10 24.22 33.30
CA ILE A 46 11.76 23.09 32.43
C ILE A 46 12.07 21.76 33.14
N ILE A 47 13.23 21.65 33.79
CA ILE A 47 13.60 20.45 34.55
C ILE A 47 12.60 20.22 35.70
N GLY A 48 12.26 21.28 36.46
CA GLY A 48 11.27 21.21 37.53
C GLY A 48 9.89 20.78 37.02
N PHE A 49 9.46 21.32 35.88
CA PHE A 49 8.19 20.97 35.23
C PHE A 49 8.16 19.49 34.82
N LEU A 50 9.24 18.99 34.19
CA LEU A 50 9.35 17.59 33.80
C LEU A 50 9.28 16.66 35.02
N ILE A 51 10.00 16.97 36.10
CA ILE A 51 9.97 16.17 37.33
C ILE A 51 8.55 16.14 37.92
N TYR A 52 7.89 17.30 38.01
CA TYR A 52 6.52 17.39 38.52
C TYR A 52 5.52 16.60 37.68
N HIS A 53 5.58 16.73 36.35
CA HIS A 53 4.69 15.98 35.46
C HIS A 53 4.98 14.49 35.48
N SER A 54 6.25 14.08 35.47
CA SER A 54 6.64 12.68 35.56
C SER A 54 6.18 12.05 36.88
N ALA A 55 6.36 12.73 38.01
CA ALA A 55 5.92 12.24 39.32
C ALA A 55 4.41 12.02 39.40
N ASN A 56 3.61 12.86 38.73
CA ASN A 56 2.16 12.69 38.65
C ASN A 56 1.71 11.67 37.59
N PHE A 57 2.49 11.50 36.53
CA PHE A 57 2.20 10.57 35.43
C PHE A 57 2.40 9.11 35.84
N PHE A 58 3.49 8.76 36.53
CA PHE A 58 3.81 7.35 36.83
C PHE A 58 2.73 6.61 37.62
N PRO A 59 2.13 7.17 38.69
CA PRO A 59 1.04 6.51 39.41
C PRO A 59 -0.20 6.29 38.53
N GLN A 60 -0.59 7.30 37.76
CA GLN A 60 -1.74 7.21 36.85
C GLN A 60 -1.50 6.16 35.75
N TYR A 61 -0.29 6.14 35.19
CA TYR A 61 0.11 5.16 34.18
C TYR A 61 0.10 3.74 34.75
N ARG A 62 0.61 3.53 35.97
CA ARG A 62 0.54 2.23 36.66
C ARG A 62 -0.90 1.77 36.86
N SER A 63 -1.80 2.63 37.34
CA SER A 63 -3.22 2.29 37.49
C SER A 63 -3.89 1.97 36.15
N SER A 64 -3.55 2.72 35.09
CA SER A 64 -4.03 2.44 33.74
C SER A 64 -3.53 1.08 33.21
N LEU A 65 -2.27 0.73 33.46
CA LEU A 65 -1.71 -0.57 33.10
C LEU A 65 -2.39 -1.69 33.89
N GLU A 66 -2.58 -1.53 35.20
CA GLU A 66 -3.29 -2.53 36.01
C GLU A 66 -4.73 -2.73 35.53
N LEU A 67 -5.44 -1.66 35.17
CA LEU A 67 -6.77 -1.72 34.57
C LEU A 67 -6.75 -2.44 33.23
N TYR A 68 -5.79 -2.12 32.36
CA TYR A 68 -5.59 -2.79 31.07
C TYR A 68 -5.38 -4.30 31.24
N ARG A 69 -4.52 -4.73 32.17
CA ARG A 69 -4.30 -6.16 32.46
C ARG A 69 -5.52 -6.84 33.06
N LYS A 70 -6.13 -6.24 34.09
CA LYS A 70 -7.30 -6.80 34.79
C LYS A 70 -8.56 -6.82 33.95
N SER A 71 -8.71 -5.88 33.02
CA SER A 71 -9.83 -5.91 32.06
C SER A 71 -9.69 -7.03 31.04
N GLY A 72 -8.50 -7.65 30.91
CA GLY A 72 -8.23 -8.71 29.93
C GLY A 72 -7.80 -8.17 28.57
N GLN A 73 -7.65 -6.85 28.39
CA GLN A 73 -7.22 -6.25 27.13
C GLN A 73 -5.83 -6.76 26.70
N GLU A 74 -4.93 -6.99 27.66
CA GLU A 74 -3.62 -7.61 27.38
C GLU A 74 -3.73 -8.99 26.74
N PHE A 75 -4.66 -9.82 27.22
CA PHE A 75 -4.88 -11.14 26.66
C PHE A 75 -5.53 -11.09 25.26
N VAL A 76 -6.41 -10.13 25.03
CA VAL A 76 -6.99 -9.88 23.70
C VAL A 76 -5.91 -9.52 22.70
N ASP A 77 -4.95 -8.69 23.09
CA ASP A 77 -3.87 -8.25 22.22
C ASP A 77 -2.94 -9.42 21.85
N TYR A 78 -2.57 -10.27 22.80
CA TYR A 78 -1.84 -11.51 22.49
C TYR A 78 -2.63 -12.43 21.54
N SER A 79 -3.94 -12.56 21.74
CA SER A 79 -4.78 -13.39 20.87
C SER A 79 -4.91 -12.80 19.47
N ALA A 80 -4.97 -11.47 19.35
CA ALA A 80 -5.00 -10.76 18.08
C ALA A 80 -3.67 -10.87 17.34
N GLU A 81 -2.54 -10.88 18.04
CA GLU A 81 -1.22 -11.13 17.47
C GLU A 81 -1.13 -12.53 16.84
N GLN A 82 -1.68 -13.55 17.51
CA GLN A 82 -1.74 -14.91 16.94
C GLN A 82 -2.60 -14.97 15.68
N LEU A 83 -3.74 -14.25 15.65
CA LEU A 83 -4.56 -14.13 14.44
C LEU A 83 -3.77 -13.46 13.30
N ALA A 84 -3.06 -12.38 13.58
CA ALA A 84 -2.25 -11.68 12.58
C ALA A 84 -1.12 -12.59 12.06
N ALA A 85 -0.46 -13.35 12.93
CA ALA A 85 0.55 -14.33 12.55
C ALA A 85 -0.04 -15.42 11.63
N GLN A 86 -1.25 -15.89 11.90
CA GLN A 86 -1.94 -16.86 11.05
C GLN A 86 -2.26 -16.29 9.65
N GLU A 87 -2.74 -15.05 9.58
CA GLU A 87 -2.99 -14.33 8.32
C GLU A 87 -1.68 -14.16 7.53
N GLN A 88 -0.58 -13.86 8.23
CA GLN A 88 0.75 -13.75 7.63
C GLN A 88 1.23 -15.09 7.07
N LEU A 89 1.07 -16.21 7.80
CA LEU A 89 1.43 -17.54 7.30
C LEU A 89 0.65 -17.93 6.04
N LYS A 90 -0.64 -17.60 5.99
CA LYS A 90 -1.46 -17.77 4.77
C LYS A 90 -0.92 -16.93 3.62
N SER A 91 -0.59 -15.66 3.85
CA SER A 91 -0.04 -14.79 2.82
C SER A 91 1.31 -15.31 2.30
N LEU A 92 2.23 -15.65 3.20
CA LEU A 92 3.56 -16.15 2.85
C LEU A 92 3.50 -17.46 2.06
N SER A 93 2.63 -18.40 2.45
CA SER A 93 2.46 -19.65 1.71
C SER A 93 1.88 -19.43 0.31
N THR A 94 0.97 -18.45 0.17
CA THR A 94 0.44 -18.05 -1.15
C THR A 94 1.56 -17.48 -2.03
N HIS A 95 2.39 -16.60 -1.47
CA HIS A 95 3.52 -16.00 -2.19
C HIS A 95 4.59 -17.02 -2.54
N ALA A 96 4.95 -17.91 -1.62
CA ALA A 96 5.94 -18.96 -1.88
C ALA A 96 5.53 -19.86 -3.05
N ARG A 97 4.25 -20.28 -3.11
CA ARG A 97 3.73 -21.02 -4.26
C ARG A 97 3.80 -20.19 -5.55
N ALA A 98 3.39 -18.93 -5.50
CA ALA A 98 3.40 -18.06 -6.67
C ALA A 98 4.82 -17.85 -7.23
N TYR A 99 5.82 -17.68 -6.36
CA TYR A 99 7.21 -17.55 -6.77
C TYR A 99 7.75 -18.82 -7.41
N GLU A 100 7.44 -19.99 -6.86
CA GLU A 100 7.86 -21.27 -7.46
C GLU A 100 7.27 -21.45 -8.86
N ILE A 101 5.98 -21.12 -9.04
CA ILE A 101 5.31 -21.16 -10.33
C ILE A 101 5.99 -20.18 -11.29
N GLN A 102 6.19 -18.93 -10.87
CA GLN A 102 6.83 -17.91 -11.70
C GLN A 102 8.25 -18.32 -12.12
N GLU A 103 9.05 -18.86 -11.21
CA GLU A 103 10.41 -19.31 -11.49
C GLU A 103 10.44 -20.46 -12.51
N ARG A 104 9.56 -21.45 -12.35
CA ARG A 104 9.52 -22.62 -13.24
C ARG A 104 8.91 -22.34 -14.61
N LEU A 105 7.89 -21.50 -14.67
CA LEU A 105 7.26 -21.11 -15.93
C LEU A 105 8.08 -20.05 -16.69
N GLY A 106 8.88 -19.26 -15.97
CA GLY A 106 9.76 -18.24 -16.55
C GLY A 106 9.01 -17.28 -17.45
N ALA A 107 9.45 -17.16 -18.70
CA ALA A 107 8.85 -16.27 -19.69
C ALA A 107 7.38 -16.58 -19.98
N LEU A 108 6.90 -17.83 -19.80
CA LEU A 108 5.52 -18.20 -20.09
C LEU A 108 4.53 -17.51 -19.15
N TYR A 109 4.91 -17.33 -17.88
CA TYR A 109 4.04 -16.81 -16.82
C TYR A 109 3.50 -15.41 -17.10
N ASN A 110 4.30 -14.56 -17.74
CA ASN A 110 3.94 -13.15 -17.95
C ASN A 110 3.27 -12.86 -19.29
N ILE A 111 3.15 -13.84 -20.20
CA ILE A 111 2.70 -13.58 -21.59
C ILE A 111 1.29 -12.98 -21.63
N ALA A 112 0.36 -13.51 -20.84
CA ALA A 112 -1.01 -12.99 -20.77
C ALA A 112 -1.05 -11.55 -20.22
N SER A 113 -0.24 -11.25 -19.20
CA SER A 113 -0.11 -9.91 -18.61
C SER A 113 0.51 -8.91 -19.59
N VAL A 114 1.59 -9.29 -20.27
CA VAL A 114 2.22 -8.49 -21.32
C VAL A 114 1.24 -8.20 -22.45
N HIS A 115 0.53 -9.21 -22.93
CA HIS A 115 -0.50 -9.05 -23.95
C HIS A 115 -1.57 -8.04 -23.49
N SER A 116 -2.04 -8.14 -22.25
CA SER A 116 -3.04 -7.22 -21.69
C SER A 116 -2.55 -5.78 -21.63
N ASP A 117 -1.33 -5.55 -21.14
CA ASP A 117 -0.73 -4.22 -21.05
C ASP A 117 -0.54 -3.61 -22.44
N PHE A 118 0.09 -4.34 -23.36
CA PHE A 118 0.27 -3.92 -24.75
C PHE A 118 -1.06 -3.64 -25.45
N LYS A 119 -2.07 -4.49 -25.26
CA LYS A 119 -3.42 -4.23 -25.77
C LYS A 119 -3.99 -2.93 -25.21
N ALA A 120 -3.82 -2.65 -23.92
CA ALA A 120 -4.29 -1.41 -23.32
C ALA A 120 -3.59 -0.18 -23.93
N GLN A 121 -2.29 -0.28 -24.20
CA GLN A 121 -1.52 0.78 -24.87
C GLN A 121 -1.98 0.99 -26.32
N VAL A 122 -2.16 -0.08 -27.08
CA VAL A 122 -2.67 -0.03 -28.47
C VAL A 122 -4.06 0.61 -28.49
N LEU A 123 -4.95 0.19 -27.59
CA LEU A 123 -6.30 0.75 -27.48
C LEU A 123 -6.33 2.27 -27.23
N LYS A 124 -5.33 2.81 -26.53
CA LYS A 124 -5.18 4.27 -26.36
C LYS A 124 -4.79 4.93 -27.69
N LYS A 125 -3.85 4.32 -28.43
CA LYS A 125 -3.37 4.84 -29.72
C LYS A 125 -4.45 4.80 -30.82
N ILE A 126 -5.27 3.74 -30.88
CA ILE A 126 -6.27 3.52 -31.95
C ILE A 126 -7.70 3.94 -31.55
N SER A 127 -7.84 4.82 -30.57
CA SER A 127 -9.13 5.12 -29.94
C SER A 127 -10.17 5.69 -30.92
N SER A 128 -9.74 6.51 -31.87
CA SER A 128 -10.57 7.07 -32.96
C SER A 128 -11.09 5.98 -33.89
N GLU A 129 -10.20 5.16 -34.43
CA GLU A 129 -10.48 4.11 -35.40
C GLU A 129 -11.44 3.08 -34.78
N ARG A 130 -11.21 2.73 -33.51
CA ARG A 130 -12.09 1.83 -32.75
C ARG A 130 -13.51 2.40 -32.62
N LYS A 131 -13.65 3.71 -32.39
CA LYS A 131 -14.97 4.37 -32.32
C LYS A 131 -15.68 4.31 -33.66
N HIS A 132 -14.97 4.54 -34.76
CA HIS A 132 -15.52 4.40 -36.11
C HIS A 132 -15.93 2.96 -36.39
N TYR A 133 -15.11 1.97 -36.03
CA TYR A 133 -15.40 0.55 -36.20
C TYR A 133 -16.66 0.13 -35.45
N LYS A 134 -16.78 0.49 -34.17
CA LYS A 134 -17.98 0.16 -33.37
C LYS A 134 -19.26 0.75 -33.96
N ARG A 135 -19.20 2.00 -34.44
CA ARG A 135 -20.34 2.67 -35.08
C ARG A 135 -20.72 2.00 -36.41
N ALA A 136 -19.72 1.66 -37.23
CA ALA A 136 -19.94 0.98 -38.51
C ALA A 136 -20.54 -0.42 -38.31
N LYS A 137 -20.00 -1.17 -37.35
CA LYS A 137 -20.50 -2.51 -36.97
C LYS A 137 -21.95 -2.45 -36.50
N SER A 138 -22.27 -1.56 -35.56
CA SER A 138 -23.64 -1.41 -35.07
C SER A 138 -24.61 -1.02 -36.18
N ARG A 139 -24.23 -0.11 -37.09
CA ARG A 139 -25.09 0.25 -38.23
C ARG A 139 -25.35 -0.95 -39.14
N TYR A 140 -24.33 -1.74 -39.45
CA TYR A 140 -24.47 -2.94 -40.27
C TYR A 140 -25.31 -4.01 -39.59
N ASP A 141 -25.05 -4.31 -38.31
CA ASP A 141 -25.78 -5.31 -37.53
C ASP A 141 -27.27 -4.93 -37.40
N ASN A 142 -27.58 -3.65 -37.16
CA ASN A 142 -28.96 -3.15 -37.10
C ASN A 142 -29.69 -3.36 -38.43
N LEU A 143 -29.10 -2.91 -39.55
CA LEU A 143 -29.69 -3.09 -40.89
C LEU A 143 -29.84 -4.57 -41.24
N LYS A 144 -28.91 -5.42 -40.84
CA LYS A 144 -28.99 -6.87 -41.08
C LYS A 144 -30.11 -7.54 -40.28
N SER A 145 -30.47 -6.98 -39.13
CA SER A 145 -31.52 -7.52 -38.24
C SER A 145 -32.95 -7.08 -38.60
N GLU A 146 -33.11 -6.18 -39.58
CA GLU A 146 -34.43 -5.75 -40.05
C GLU A 146 -35.15 -6.89 -40.79
N GLU A 147 -36.48 -6.97 -40.63
CA GLU A 147 -37.32 -8.02 -41.20
C GLU A 147 -37.39 -7.94 -42.74
N ASN A 148 -37.22 -6.74 -43.32
CA ASN A 148 -37.10 -6.48 -44.75
C ASN A 148 -36.02 -5.42 -45.03
N PRO A 149 -34.73 -5.80 -45.02
CA PRO A 149 -33.63 -4.85 -45.15
C PRO A 149 -33.54 -4.29 -46.57
N ASN A 150 -33.39 -2.97 -46.69
CA ASN A 150 -33.07 -2.35 -47.98
C ASN A 150 -31.70 -2.86 -48.46
N THR A 151 -31.68 -3.56 -49.59
CA THR A 151 -30.51 -4.28 -50.12
C THR A 151 -29.37 -3.34 -50.52
N ASP A 152 -29.68 -2.13 -50.97
CA ASP A 152 -28.66 -1.13 -51.33
C ASP A 152 -28.03 -0.47 -50.10
N ASP A 153 -28.85 -0.19 -49.07
CA ASP A 153 -28.37 0.32 -47.80
C ASP A 153 -27.52 -0.72 -47.06
N LEU A 154 -27.89 -2.00 -47.12
CA LEU A 154 -27.13 -3.10 -46.53
C LEU A 154 -25.77 -3.29 -47.23
N LYS A 155 -25.72 -3.25 -48.57
CA LYS A 155 -24.46 -3.31 -49.34
C LYS A 155 -23.54 -2.12 -49.04
N SER A 156 -24.10 -0.91 -48.97
CA SER A 156 -23.31 0.29 -48.66
C SER A 156 -22.78 0.28 -47.23
N ALA A 157 -23.59 -0.17 -46.26
CA ALA A 157 -23.19 -0.34 -44.87
C ALA A 157 -22.10 -1.42 -44.72
N GLN A 158 -22.21 -2.55 -45.45
CA GLN A 158 -21.18 -3.59 -45.47
C GLN A 158 -19.86 -3.06 -46.01
N LYS A 159 -19.87 -2.38 -47.17
CA LYS A 159 -18.66 -1.79 -47.76
C LYS A 159 -18.00 -0.78 -46.83
N TYR A 160 -18.79 0.04 -46.15
CA TYR A 160 -18.27 0.98 -45.16
C TYR A 160 -17.70 0.26 -43.93
N TYR A 161 -18.37 -0.78 -43.42
CA TYR A 161 -17.88 -1.62 -42.33
C TYR A 161 -16.53 -2.27 -42.66
N GLU A 162 -16.40 -2.88 -43.85
CA GLU A 162 -15.16 -3.48 -44.33
C GLU A 162 -14.03 -2.45 -44.45
N LYS A 163 -14.31 -1.27 -45.03
CA LYS A 163 -13.34 -0.17 -45.12
C LYS A 163 -12.81 0.25 -43.74
N VAL A 164 -13.72 0.42 -42.76
CA VAL A 164 -13.34 0.84 -41.41
C VAL A 164 -12.62 -0.30 -40.66
N ARG A 165 -12.98 -1.55 -40.93
CA ARG A 165 -12.29 -2.73 -40.39
C ARG A 165 -10.83 -2.79 -40.87
N GLU A 166 -10.59 -2.58 -42.16
CA GLU A 166 -9.22 -2.54 -42.70
C GLU A 166 -8.43 -1.35 -42.17
N ALA A 167 -9.05 -0.17 -42.03
CA ALA A 167 -8.41 0.98 -41.40
C ALA A 167 -8.01 0.70 -39.94
N LEU A 168 -8.90 0.07 -39.16
CA LEU A 168 -8.60 -0.35 -37.79
C LEU A 168 -7.45 -1.36 -37.75
N LYS A 169 -7.46 -2.35 -38.65
CA LYS A 169 -6.39 -3.35 -38.76
C LYS A 169 -5.05 -2.72 -39.07
N ALA A 170 -4.97 -1.81 -40.04
CA ALA A 170 -3.75 -1.11 -40.42
C ALA A 170 -3.22 -0.22 -39.27
N ALA A 171 -4.11 0.51 -38.59
CA ALA A 171 -3.75 1.31 -37.42
C ALA A 171 -3.27 0.44 -36.25
N ALA A 172 -3.95 -0.68 -35.99
CA ALA A 172 -3.55 -1.64 -34.98
C ALA A 172 -2.18 -2.24 -35.30
N GLN A 173 -1.94 -2.65 -36.56
CA GLN A 173 -0.66 -3.19 -37.01
C GLN A 173 0.48 -2.19 -36.78
N THR A 174 0.30 -0.95 -37.23
CA THR A 174 1.27 0.13 -37.03
C THR A 174 1.55 0.37 -35.54
N ALA A 175 0.50 0.32 -34.71
CA ALA A 175 0.62 0.52 -33.27
C ALA A 175 1.35 -0.63 -32.57
N VAL A 176 1.13 -1.89 -32.98
CA VAL A 176 1.80 -3.06 -32.39
C VAL A 176 3.24 -3.22 -32.89
N ASP A 177 3.54 -2.86 -34.14
CA ASP A 177 4.89 -2.96 -34.69
C ASP A 177 5.89 -2.06 -33.95
N ALA A 178 5.39 -0.95 -33.41
CA ALA A 178 6.15 0.00 -32.60
C ALA A 178 6.31 -0.42 -31.13
N LEU A 179 5.65 -1.49 -30.65
CA LEU A 179 5.70 -1.90 -29.25
C LEU A 179 6.91 -2.76 -28.95
N ASP A 180 7.71 -2.38 -27.97
CA ASP A 180 8.79 -3.22 -27.44
C ASP A 180 8.60 -3.50 -25.95
N TYR A 181 9.32 -4.48 -25.39
CA TYR A 181 9.30 -4.75 -23.95
C TYR A 181 9.76 -3.56 -23.11
N GLY A 182 10.52 -2.62 -23.69
CA GLY A 182 10.85 -1.33 -23.06
C GLY A 182 9.62 -0.46 -22.77
N ASP A 183 8.52 -0.65 -23.50
CA ASP A 183 7.28 0.11 -23.34
C ASP A 183 6.36 -0.47 -22.25
N LEU A 184 6.70 -1.62 -21.66
CA LEU A 184 5.88 -2.23 -20.62
C LEU A 184 5.75 -1.33 -19.39
N SER A 185 4.53 -1.24 -18.85
CA SER A 185 4.27 -0.51 -17.60
C SER A 185 5.05 -1.12 -16.42
N ASN A 186 5.16 -2.45 -16.40
CA ASN A 186 6.01 -3.19 -15.49
C ASN A 186 7.08 -3.97 -16.26
N ARG A 187 8.32 -3.47 -16.20
CA ARG A 187 9.47 -4.06 -16.88
C ARG A 187 9.83 -5.46 -16.38
N LEU A 188 9.41 -5.83 -15.17
CA LEU A 188 9.62 -7.17 -14.62
C LEU A 188 8.81 -8.25 -15.34
N TRP A 189 7.81 -7.85 -16.15
CA TRP A 189 7.00 -8.77 -16.95
C TRP A 189 7.60 -9.07 -18.32
N ALA A 190 8.74 -8.50 -18.68
CA ALA A 190 9.39 -8.79 -19.97
C ALA A 190 9.55 -10.31 -20.15
N THR A 191 9.09 -10.82 -21.29
CA THR A 191 9.19 -12.23 -21.67
C THR A 191 10.24 -12.40 -22.77
N ASP A 192 10.44 -13.63 -23.25
CA ASP A 192 11.36 -13.89 -24.35
C ASP A 192 10.94 -13.16 -25.64
N GLU A 193 11.93 -12.64 -26.38
CA GLU A 193 11.73 -11.96 -27.68
C GLU A 193 10.98 -12.83 -28.70
N LYS A 194 11.12 -14.15 -28.61
CA LYS A 194 10.41 -15.12 -29.47
C LYS A 194 8.88 -15.01 -29.39
N TYR A 195 8.32 -14.50 -28.29
CA TYR A 195 6.87 -14.35 -28.13
C TYR A 195 6.35 -13.00 -28.61
N LEU A 196 7.21 -12.01 -28.81
CA LEU A 196 6.80 -10.64 -29.08
C LEU A 196 5.97 -10.54 -30.36
N ALA A 197 6.42 -11.18 -31.45
CA ALA A 197 5.69 -11.21 -32.72
C ALA A 197 4.30 -11.88 -32.57
N SER A 198 4.24 -13.01 -31.87
CA SER A 198 2.98 -13.74 -31.62
C SER A 198 2.01 -12.93 -30.76
N ILE A 199 2.52 -12.23 -29.74
CA ILE A 199 1.73 -11.32 -28.90
C ILE A 199 1.17 -10.18 -29.76
N ARG A 200 2.00 -9.51 -30.56
CA ARG A 200 1.58 -8.41 -31.44
C ARG A 200 0.48 -8.86 -32.41
N ASN A 201 0.66 -10.02 -33.05
CA ASN A 201 -0.34 -10.59 -33.97
C ASN A 201 -1.65 -10.95 -33.25
N SER A 202 -1.55 -11.56 -32.06
CA SER A 202 -2.70 -11.89 -31.22
C SER A 202 -3.48 -10.64 -30.80
N ILE A 203 -2.82 -9.53 -30.50
CA ILE A 203 -3.53 -8.27 -30.17
C ILE A 203 -4.37 -7.79 -31.36
N VAL A 204 -3.82 -7.80 -32.58
CA VAL A 204 -4.55 -7.39 -33.79
C VAL A 204 -5.76 -8.29 -34.02
N GLU A 205 -5.59 -9.60 -33.92
CA GLU A 205 -6.69 -10.57 -34.04
C GLU A 205 -7.76 -10.34 -32.95
N ASN A 206 -7.34 -10.17 -31.70
CA ASN A 206 -8.22 -9.94 -30.56
C ASN A 206 -9.05 -8.66 -30.70
N LEU A 207 -8.48 -7.60 -31.26
CA LEU A 207 -9.17 -6.33 -31.50
C LEU A 207 -10.25 -6.44 -32.59
N LEU A 208 -10.05 -7.32 -33.57
CA LEU A 208 -10.97 -7.53 -34.68
C LEU A 208 -12.07 -8.54 -34.35
N SER A 209 -11.74 -9.64 -33.69
CA SER A 209 -12.71 -10.68 -33.30
C SER A 209 -13.52 -10.27 -32.06
N GLY A 210 -12.90 -9.55 -31.12
CA GLY A 210 -13.47 -9.30 -29.80
C GLY A 210 -13.39 -10.51 -28.86
N GLU A 211 -12.80 -11.62 -29.31
CA GLU A 211 -12.70 -12.87 -28.58
C GLU A 211 -11.25 -13.22 -28.21
N LYS A 212 -11.07 -14.09 -27.22
CA LYS A 212 -9.74 -14.65 -26.92
C LYS A 212 -9.21 -15.41 -28.15
N THR A 213 -8.05 -15.00 -28.65
CA THR A 213 -7.38 -15.62 -29.80
C THR A 213 -6.92 -17.04 -29.50
N ALA A 214 -6.66 -17.84 -30.54
CA ALA A 214 -6.06 -19.17 -30.39
C ALA A 214 -4.75 -19.12 -29.60
N PHE A 215 -3.86 -18.17 -29.91
CA PHE A 215 -2.60 -17.97 -29.19
C PHE A 215 -2.79 -17.85 -27.67
N LEU A 216 -3.63 -16.91 -27.22
CA LEU A 216 -3.91 -16.76 -25.79
C LEU A 216 -4.50 -18.02 -25.15
N LYS A 217 -5.41 -18.73 -25.84
CA LYS A 217 -5.98 -19.97 -25.32
C LYS A 217 -4.91 -21.05 -25.16
N GLU A 218 -3.99 -21.17 -26.11
CA GLU A 218 -2.87 -22.12 -26.06
C GLU A 218 -1.89 -21.77 -24.94
N ILE A 219 -1.56 -20.49 -24.77
CA ILE A 219 -0.70 -20.02 -23.68
C ILE A 219 -1.34 -20.26 -22.32
N GLU A 220 -2.61 -19.88 -22.13
CA GLU A 220 -3.34 -20.15 -20.88
C GLU A 220 -3.41 -21.65 -20.58
N ALA A 221 -3.64 -22.50 -21.59
CA ALA A 221 -3.66 -23.95 -21.42
C ALA A 221 -2.26 -24.52 -21.08
N ALA A 222 -1.20 -23.99 -21.69
CA ALA A 222 0.18 -24.39 -21.38
C ALA A 222 0.58 -23.97 -19.96
N GLU A 223 0.25 -22.74 -19.57
CA GLU A 223 0.46 -22.20 -18.23
C GLU A 223 -0.27 -23.05 -17.17
N GLN A 224 -1.53 -23.41 -17.42
CA GLN A 224 -2.31 -24.29 -16.53
C GLN A 224 -1.67 -25.66 -16.38
N ARG A 225 -1.32 -26.33 -17.49
CA ARG A 225 -0.67 -27.65 -17.45
C ARG A 225 0.64 -27.62 -16.68
N MET A 226 1.47 -26.61 -16.87
CA MET A 226 2.73 -26.48 -16.14
C MET A 226 2.48 -26.16 -14.66
N THR A 227 1.50 -25.30 -14.35
CA THR A 227 1.12 -25.00 -12.97
C THR A 227 0.63 -26.27 -12.24
N GLU A 228 -0.16 -27.11 -12.90
CA GLU A 228 -0.61 -28.39 -12.35
C GLU A 228 0.56 -29.34 -12.07
N GLN A 229 1.57 -29.37 -12.96
CA GLN A 229 2.79 -30.13 -12.72
C GLN A 229 3.56 -29.61 -11.50
N VAL A 230 3.66 -28.28 -11.33
CA VAL A 230 4.29 -27.68 -10.15
C VAL A 230 3.50 -27.99 -8.88
N ASP A 231 2.17 -27.91 -8.95
CA ASP A 231 1.29 -28.22 -7.82
C ASP A 231 1.33 -29.70 -7.42
N SER A 232 1.64 -30.59 -8.37
CA SER A 232 1.82 -32.02 -8.11
C SER A 232 3.12 -32.35 -7.35
N LEU A 233 4.08 -31.42 -7.28
CA LEU A 233 5.30 -31.60 -6.49
C LEU A 233 4.94 -31.72 -5.01
N GLU A 234 5.52 -32.71 -4.33
CA GLU A 234 5.14 -33.06 -2.96
C GLU A 234 5.20 -31.87 -2.00
N PHE A 235 6.28 -31.08 -2.05
CA PHE A 235 6.44 -29.92 -1.18
C PHE A 235 5.42 -28.81 -1.46
N ILE A 236 5.04 -28.59 -2.72
CA ILE A 236 3.98 -27.62 -3.08
C ILE A 236 2.61 -28.14 -2.69
N SER A 237 2.31 -29.41 -2.92
CA SER A 237 1.07 -30.03 -2.47
C SER A 237 0.90 -29.89 -0.95
N ASN A 238 1.97 -30.12 -0.18
CA ASN A 238 1.98 -29.92 1.26
C ASN A 238 1.78 -28.44 1.64
N LEU A 239 2.40 -27.52 0.90
CA LEU A 239 2.22 -26.08 1.10
C LEU A 239 0.76 -25.64 0.83
N ILE A 240 0.11 -26.18 -0.21
CA ILE A 240 -1.30 -25.92 -0.53
C ILE A 240 -2.20 -26.41 0.61
N LYS A 241 -1.97 -27.64 1.10
CA LYS A 241 -2.71 -28.18 2.26
C LYS A 241 -2.50 -27.33 3.51
N ALA A 242 -1.27 -26.89 3.77
CA ALA A 242 -0.96 -26.00 4.89
C ALA A 242 -1.69 -24.65 4.76
N ASN A 243 -1.71 -24.06 3.56
CA ASN A 243 -2.43 -22.82 3.28
C ASN A 243 -3.93 -22.96 3.52
N GLN A 244 -4.53 -24.07 3.11
CA GLN A 244 -5.93 -24.39 3.39
C GLN A 244 -6.19 -24.43 4.90
N GLY A 245 -5.36 -25.16 5.66
CA GLY A 245 -5.45 -25.20 7.12
C GLY A 245 -5.30 -23.81 7.76
N PHE A 246 -4.40 -22.97 7.24
CA PHE A 246 -4.27 -21.60 7.70
C PHE A 246 -5.54 -20.78 7.44
N SER A 247 -6.11 -20.90 6.24
CA SER A 247 -7.30 -20.17 5.84
C SER A 247 -8.55 -20.58 6.62
N GLU A 248 -8.73 -21.87 6.87
CA GLU A 248 -9.87 -22.39 7.63
C GLU A 248 -9.85 -21.94 9.09
N ALA A 249 -8.67 -21.80 9.68
CA ALA A 249 -8.51 -21.36 11.08
C ALA A 249 -8.75 -19.85 11.30
N ILE A 250 -8.60 -19.00 10.27
CA ILE A 250 -8.73 -17.53 10.43
C ILE A 250 -10.13 -17.14 10.90
N THR A 251 -11.18 -17.66 10.28
CA THR A 251 -12.57 -17.30 10.63
C THR A 251 -12.92 -17.62 12.10
N PRO A 252 -12.73 -18.85 12.61
CA PRO A 252 -13.01 -19.14 14.00
C PRO A 252 -12.11 -18.37 14.97
N LEU A 253 -10.81 -18.19 14.67
CA LEU A 253 -9.91 -17.38 15.50
C LEU A 253 -10.36 -15.92 15.57
N LYS A 254 -10.77 -15.34 14.44
CA LYS A 254 -11.32 -13.98 14.40
C LYS A 254 -12.59 -13.84 15.23
N GLY A 255 -13.48 -14.83 15.16
CA GLY A 255 -14.66 -14.90 16.02
C GLY A 255 -14.29 -14.92 17.51
N TYR A 256 -13.34 -15.78 17.89
CA TYR A 256 -12.83 -15.88 19.25
C TYR A 256 -12.22 -14.58 19.76
N VAL A 257 -11.30 -13.96 19.00
CA VAL A 257 -10.66 -12.68 19.35
C VAL A 257 -11.71 -11.56 19.48
N THR A 258 -12.72 -11.55 18.61
CA THR A 258 -13.80 -10.56 18.67
C THR A 258 -14.62 -10.71 19.95
N GLY A 259 -14.97 -11.95 20.34
CA GLY A 259 -15.67 -12.22 21.60
C GLY A 259 -14.85 -11.82 22.83
N LEU A 260 -13.55 -12.13 22.85
CA LEU A 260 -12.64 -11.69 23.92
C LEU A 260 -12.59 -10.16 24.02
N ARG A 261 -12.50 -9.46 22.88
CA ARG A 261 -12.46 -8.00 22.82
C ARG A 261 -13.72 -7.38 23.41
N GLU A 262 -14.88 -7.96 23.12
CA GLU A 262 -16.15 -7.51 23.67
C GLU A 262 -16.17 -7.65 25.20
N ILE A 263 -15.83 -8.82 25.73
CA ILE A 263 -15.75 -9.07 27.17
C ILE A 263 -14.75 -8.11 27.84
N ALA A 264 -13.57 -7.94 27.27
CA ALA A 264 -12.55 -7.07 27.84
C ALA A 264 -12.97 -5.59 27.84
N SER A 265 -13.66 -5.15 26.80
CA SER A 265 -14.24 -3.81 26.71
C SER A 265 -15.30 -3.59 27.80
N GLN A 266 -16.21 -4.56 27.98
CA GLN A 266 -17.23 -4.52 29.02
C GLN A 266 -16.60 -4.50 30.43
N ASN A 267 -15.60 -5.34 30.70
CA ASN A 267 -14.88 -5.37 31.96
C ASN A 267 -14.20 -4.02 32.26
N LYS A 268 -13.57 -3.41 31.26
CA LYS A 268 -12.98 -2.08 31.41
C LYS A 268 -14.03 -1.02 31.70
N ALA A 269 -15.14 -1.01 30.98
CA ALA A 269 -16.24 -0.06 31.20
C ALA A 269 -16.80 -0.18 32.62
N GLN A 270 -17.06 -1.39 33.10
CA GLN A 270 -17.49 -1.64 34.47
C GLN A 270 -16.46 -1.15 35.49
N ALA A 271 -15.18 -1.49 35.30
CA ALA A 271 -14.12 -1.08 36.20
C ALA A 271 -13.95 0.45 36.26
N VAL A 272 -14.14 1.18 35.15
CA VAL A 272 -14.16 2.64 35.10
C VAL A 272 -15.33 3.23 35.88
N ASN A 273 -16.52 2.62 35.77
CA ASN A 273 -17.72 3.08 36.50
C ASN A 273 -17.55 2.97 38.02
N TYR A 274 -16.73 2.04 38.52
CA TYR A 274 -16.47 1.82 39.95
C TYR A 274 -15.17 2.46 40.47
N VAL A 275 -14.55 3.38 39.73
CA VAL A 275 -13.28 4.00 40.14
C VAL A 275 -13.41 4.76 41.46
N THR A 276 -14.55 5.44 41.68
CA THR A 276 -14.76 6.22 42.90
C THR A 276 -15.32 5.37 44.05
N ALA A 277 -14.92 5.69 45.29
CA ALA A 277 -15.46 5.03 46.48
C ALA A 277 -16.98 5.23 46.62
N LYS A 278 -17.48 6.39 46.18
CA LYS A 278 -18.91 6.71 46.12
C LYS A 278 -19.65 5.79 45.17
N ALA A 279 -19.18 5.66 43.92
CA ALA A 279 -19.81 4.78 42.94
C ALA A 279 -19.81 3.30 43.36
N ARG A 280 -18.76 2.86 44.09
CA ARG A 280 -18.73 1.51 44.69
C ARG A 280 -19.76 1.33 45.80
N LYS A 281 -19.93 2.34 46.65
CA LYS A 281 -20.90 2.32 47.74
C LYS A 281 -22.33 2.32 47.21
N ASP A 282 -22.64 3.23 46.28
CA ASP A 282 -23.96 3.37 45.66
C ASP A 282 -24.39 2.04 44.98
N ALA A 283 -23.48 1.38 44.27
CA ALA A 283 -23.77 0.09 43.62
C ALA A 283 -23.90 -1.11 44.57
N LEU A 284 -23.27 -1.06 45.75
CA LEU A 284 -23.46 -2.07 46.80
C LEU A 284 -24.83 -1.90 47.47
N GLU A 285 -25.23 -0.65 47.72
CA GLU A 285 -26.55 -0.32 48.28
C GLU A 285 -27.69 -0.70 47.32
N ASP A 286 -27.55 -0.44 46.02
CA ASP A 286 -28.52 -0.85 44.99
C ASP A 286 -28.68 -2.39 44.90
N LYS A 287 -27.59 -3.16 45.02
CA LYS A 287 -27.67 -4.64 45.01
C LYS A 287 -28.36 -5.20 46.26
N LEU A 288 -28.14 -4.59 47.41
CA LEU A 288 -28.80 -4.94 48.68
C LEU A 288 -30.31 -4.65 48.62
N ALA A 289 -30.72 -3.56 47.97
CA ALA A 289 -32.13 -3.20 47.79
C ALA A 289 -32.91 -4.13 46.85
N ILE A 290 -32.24 -4.83 45.93
CA ILE A 290 -32.87 -5.81 45.01
C ILE A 290 -33.03 -7.19 45.67
N THR A 291 -32.32 -7.46 46.78
CA THR A 291 -32.35 -8.76 47.49
C THR A 291 -33.22 -8.78 48.76
N THR A 292 -33.89 -7.66 49.08
CA THR A 292 -34.92 -7.53 50.11
C THR A 292 -36.28 -7.31 49.48
#